data_AF-A0A9N9KH32-F1
#
_entry.id   AF-A0A9N9KH32-F1
#
_cell.length_a   1.000
_cell.length_b   1.000
_cell.length_c   1.000
_cell.angle_alpha   90.00
_cell.angle_beta   90.00
_cell.angle_gamma   90.00
#
_symmetry.space_group_name_H-M   'P 1'
#
loop_
_entity.id
_entity.type
_entity.pdbx_description
1 polymer ?
#
loop_
_entity_poly.entity_id
_entity_poly.type
_entity_poly.pdbx_seq_one_letter_code
_entity_poly.pdbx_strand_id
1 'polypeptide(L)'
;NCSSHKLDFLNLQYVDVHFLPANTTSKIQPMDAGIIMSFKRHYRRHHIAWMLQQIETEYRAEDLKMDVLQAIRYTIQAWKEVTNDTIRNCWRHTNILPKSFNADLRNLSENVNQNVESEINDLITMIENLNFSDPMQVEEFLNIPDENLAYEIPDDELAIAEL
;
A
#
# COMPACT_ATOMS: atom_id res chain seq x y z
N ASN A 1 -1.22 -15.36 -8.68
CA ASN A 1 -2.23 -16.41 -8.83
C ASN A 1 -2.78 -16.75 -7.47
N CYS A 2 -3.87 -16.08 -7.07
CA CYS A 2 -4.56 -16.31 -5.80
C CYS A 2 -5.69 -17.32 -6.04
N SER A 3 -5.97 -18.20 -5.07
CA SER A 3 -7.05 -19.19 -5.15
C SER A 3 -8.43 -18.56 -5.35
N SER A 4 -8.63 -17.31 -4.91
CA SER A 4 -9.87 -16.55 -5.14
C SER A 4 -10.01 -16.02 -6.57
N HIS A 5 -8.95 -16.06 -7.40
CA HIS A 5 -8.98 -15.54 -8.78
C HIS A 5 -9.32 -16.65 -9.80
N LYS A 6 -10.37 -17.45 -9.52
CA LYS A 6 -10.89 -18.49 -10.43
C LYS A 6 -11.83 -17.89 -11.47
N LEU A 7 -11.80 -18.42 -12.69
CA LEU A 7 -12.67 -17.97 -13.80
C LEU A 7 -13.85 -18.89 -14.06
N ASP A 8 -13.99 -19.98 -13.30
CA ASP A 8 -14.83 -21.14 -13.62
C ASP A 8 -16.34 -20.80 -13.79
N PHE A 9 -16.77 -19.58 -13.43
CA PHE A 9 -18.15 -19.11 -13.54
C PHE A 9 -18.31 -17.67 -14.07
N LEU A 10 -17.23 -17.05 -14.57
CA LEU A 10 -17.24 -15.66 -15.03
C LEU A 10 -17.37 -15.59 -16.55
N ASN A 11 -18.52 -15.08 -17.04
CA ASN A 11 -18.69 -14.71 -18.44
C ASN A 11 -18.42 -13.21 -18.63
N LEU A 12 -17.20 -12.87 -19.00
CA LEU A 12 -16.76 -11.49 -19.22
C LEU A 12 -16.85 -11.13 -20.70
N GLN A 13 -17.67 -10.13 -21.06
CA GLN A 13 -17.89 -9.75 -22.46
C GLN A 13 -16.92 -8.68 -22.97
N TYR A 14 -16.33 -7.89 -22.08
CA TYR A 14 -15.53 -6.70 -22.42
C TYR A 14 -14.23 -6.61 -21.60
N VAL A 15 -13.77 -7.73 -21.05
CA VAL A 15 -12.59 -7.78 -20.19
C VAL A 15 -11.76 -9.00 -20.57
N ASP A 16 -10.50 -8.74 -20.95
CA ASP A 16 -9.49 -9.79 -21.14
C ASP A 16 -8.70 -9.99 -19.83
N VAL A 17 -8.60 -11.23 -19.39
CA VAL A 17 -7.88 -11.60 -18.17
C VAL A 17 -6.56 -12.27 -18.54
N HIS A 18 -5.46 -11.71 -18.04
CA HIS A 18 -4.12 -12.26 -18.22
C HIS A 18 -3.57 -12.74 -16.88
N PHE A 19 -3.23 -14.04 -16.81
CA PHE A 19 -2.55 -14.59 -15.65
C PHE A 19 -1.05 -14.31 -15.72
N LEU A 20 -0.51 -13.92 -14.58
CA LEU A 20 0.91 -13.68 -14.41
C LEU A 20 1.62 -15.00 -14.08
N PRO A 21 2.85 -15.23 -14.57
CA PRO A 21 3.66 -16.36 -14.15
C PRO A 21 3.81 -16.40 -12.62
N ALA A 22 3.87 -17.60 -12.04
CA ALA A 22 4.07 -17.74 -10.60
C ALA A 22 5.37 -17.04 -10.13
N ASN A 23 5.36 -16.54 -8.89
CA ASN A 23 6.54 -15.93 -8.23
C ASN A 23 7.14 -14.71 -8.95
N THR A 24 6.30 -13.90 -9.61
CA THR A 24 6.75 -12.70 -10.35
C THR A 24 6.27 -11.38 -9.76
N THR A 25 5.67 -11.40 -8.56
CA THR A 25 4.99 -10.28 -7.90
C THR A 25 5.78 -8.96 -7.99
N SER A 26 6.96 -8.88 -7.40
CA SER A 26 7.77 -7.65 -7.42
C SER A 26 8.29 -7.24 -8.81
N LYS A 27 8.33 -8.16 -9.78
CA LYS A 27 8.89 -7.89 -11.12
C LYS A 27 7.84 -7.36 -12.09
N ILE A 28 6.63 -7.92 -12.05
CA ILE A 28 5.64 -7.65 -13.08
C ILE A 28 4.29 -7.16 -12.55
N GLN A 29 4.07 -7.14 -11.22
CA GLN A 29 2.85 -6.56 -10.64
C GLN A 29 3.06 -5.09 -10.28
N PRO A 30 2.35 -4.15 -10.92
CA PRO A 30 2.54 -2.71 -10.66
C PRO A 30 2.23 -2.31 -9.22
N MET A 31 1.29 -3.02 -8.57
CA MET A 31 0.94 -2.79 -7.17
C MET A 31 2.17 -2.98 -6.26
N ASP A 32 2.89 -4.08 -6.47
CA ASP A 32 4.10 -4.45 -5.74
C ASP A 32 5.37 -3.73 -6.23
N ALA A 33 5.31 -3.12 -7.41
CA ALA A 33 6.39 -2.31 -7.97
C ALA A 33 6.47 -0.87 -7.40
N GLY A 34 5.74 -0.57 -6.32
CA GLY A 34 5.87 0.67 -5.56
C GLY A 34 4.56 1.40 -5.22
N ILE A 35 3.42 1.03 -5.82
CA ILE A 35 2.12 1.66 -5.51
C ILE A 35 1.72 1.37 -4.06
N ILE A 36 1.80 0.09 -3.62
CA ILE A 36 1.51 -0.31 -2.23
C ILE A 36 2.45 0.43 -1.27
N MET A 37 3.74 0.49 -1.59
CA MET A 37 4.74 1.19 -0.77
C MET A 37 4.39 2.68 -0.61
N SER A 38 4.03 3.36 -1.71
CA SER A 38 3.61 4.76 -1.67
C SER A 38 2.36 4.95 -0.82
N PHE A 39 1.35 4.10 -1.02
CA PHE A 39 0.14 4.12 -0.22
C PHE A 39 0.42 3.94 1.28
N LYS A 40 1.21 2.92 1.65
CA LYS A 40 1.61 2.67 3.03
C LYS A 40 2.30 3.88 3.63
N ARG A 41 3.24 4.50 2.92
CA ARG A 41 3.94 5.72 3.39
C ARG A 41 2.97 6.84 3.74
N HIS A 42 2.03 7.17 2.86
CA HIS A 42 1.03 8.21 3.14
C HIS A 42 0.11 7.84 4.31
N TYR A 43 -0.37 6.59 4.38
CA TYR A 43 -1.21 6.12 5.49
C TYR A 43 -0.47 6.21 6.83
N ARG A 44 0.78 5.74 6.86
CA ARG A 44 1.63 5.73 8.05
C ARG A 44 1.96 7.14 8.55
N ARG A 45 2.12 8.10 7.63
CA ARG A 45 2.27 9.52 7.96
C ARG A 45 1.04 10.08 8.68
N HIS A 46 -0.17 9.81 8.16
CA HIS A 46 -1.42 10.21 8.84
C HIS A 46 -1.57 9.57 10.21
N HIS A 47 -1.19 8.29 10.33
CA HIS A 47 -1.26 7.57 11.60
C HIS A 47 -0.35 8.21 12.66
N ILE A 48 0.91 8.52 12.35
CA ILE A 48 1.81 9.16 13.31
C ILE A 48 1.36 10.60 13.62
N ALA A 49 0.92 11.36 12.61
CA ALA A 49 0.42 12.72 12.83
C ALA A 49 -0.74 12.74 13.85
N TRP A 50 -1.64 11.76 13.72
CA TRP A 50 -2.71 11.56 14.69
C TRP A 50 -2.18 11.21 16.07
N MET A 51 -1.22 10.29 16.18
CA MET A 51 -0.63 9.93 17.47
C MET A 51 0.00 11.13 18.18
N LEU A 52 0.79 11.93 17.46
CA LEU A 52 1.39 13.16 17.98
C LEU A 52 0.32 14.12 18.52
N GLN A 53 -0.76 14.33 17.75
CA GLN A 53 -1.88 15.16 18.19
C GLN A 53 -2.55 14.62 19.46
N GLN A 54 -2.72 13.31 19.60
CA GLN A 54 -3.32 12.73 20.81
C GLN A 54 -2.41 12.90 22.04
N ILE A 55 -1.09 12.73 21.87
CA ILE A 55 -0.12 12.88 22.95
C ILE A 55 -0.06 14.32 23.45
N GLU A 56 -0.17 15.31 22.55
CA GLU A 56 -0.29 16.72 22.91
C GLU A 56 -1.56 17.00 23.76
N THR A 57 -2.60 16.19 23.62
CA THR A 57 -3.84 16.28 24.43
C THR A 57 -3.82 15.42 25.70
N GLU A 58 -2.64 15.12 26.23
CA GLU A 58 -2.38 14.39 27.49
C GLU A 58 -2.66 12.87 27.46
N TYR A 59 -2.90 12.27 26.29
CA TYR A 59 -2.95 10.82 26.19
C TYR A 59 -1.53 10.22 26.21
N ARG A 60 -1.34 9.11 26.92
CA ARG A 60 -0.11 8.31 26.80
C ARG A 60 -0.13 7.59 25.46
N ALA A 61 1.01 7.58 24.76
CA ALA A 61 1.15 6.89 23.47
C ALA A 61 0.74 5.39 23.53
N GLU A 62 1.00 4.75 24.68
CA GLU A 62 0.68 3.34 24.97
C GLU A 62 -0.83 3.04 25.00
N ASP A 63 -1.65 4.05 25.30
CA ASP A 63 -3.10 3.92 25.44
C ASP A 63 -3.86 4.26 24.16
N LEU A 64 -3.15 4.72 23.11
CA LEU A 64 -3.75 5.14 21.87
C LEU A 64 -4.33 3.95 21.10
N LYS A 65 -5.62 4.06 20.77
CA LYS A 65 -6.32 3.11 19.92
C LYS A 65 -7.07 3.87 18.84
N MET A 66 -6.60 3.72 17.60
CA MET A 66 -7.32 4.24 16.45
C MET A 66 -8.51 3.34 16.15
N ASP A 67 -9.71 3.93 16.03
CA ASP A 67 -10.88 3.19 15.60
C ASP A 67 -10.85 2.90 14.08
N VAL A 68 -11.68 1.92 13.67
CA VAL A 68 -11.74 1.49 12.27
C VAL A 68 -12.25 2.59 11.34
N LEU A 69 -13.13 3.48 11.81
CA LEU A 69 -13.66 4.58 11.00
C LEU A 69 -12.54 5.57 10.65
N GLN A 70 -11.68 5.89 11.62
CA GLN A 70 -10.55 6.77 11.42
C GLN A 70 -9.49 6.12 10.52
N ALA A 71 -9.23 4.83 10.68
CA ALA A 71 -8.37 4.07 9.77
C ALA A 71 -8.88 4.14 8.31
N ILE A 72 -10.19 3.93 8.07
CA ILE A 72 -10.81 4.04 6.74
C ILE A 72 -10.64 5.45 6.16
N ARG A 73 -10.83 6.50 6.97
CA ARG A 73 -10.63 7.88 6.55
C ARG A 73 -9.20 8.13 6.09
N TYR A 74 -8.21 7.61 6.83
CA TYR A 74 -6.80 7.69 6.44
C TYR A 74 -6.46 6.85 5.21
N THR A 75 -7.10 5.68 5.01
CA THR A 75 -6.98 4.93 3.75
C THR A 75 -7.44 5.77 2.55
N ILE A 76 -8.58 6.45 2.65
CA ILE A 76 -9.09 7.31 1.58
C ILE A 76 -8.13 8.48 1.30
N GLN A 77 -7.59 9.10 2.35
CA GLN A 77 -6.65 10.22 2.20
C GLN A 77 -5.31 9.75 1.59
N ALA A 78 -4.74 8.66 2.11
CA ALA A 78 -3.51 8.09 1.61
C ALA A 78 -3.60 7.70 0.13
N TRP A 79 -4.73 7.13 -0.30
CA TRP A 79 -4.94 6.80 -1.72
C TRP A 79 -4.97 8.04 -2.61
N LYS A 80 -5.58 9.15 -2.15
CA LYS A 80 -5.60 10.42 -2.90
C LYS A 80 -4.21 11.05 -3.04
N GLU A 81 -3.30 10.76 -2.13
CA GLU A 81 -1.92 11.24 -2.17
C GLU A 81 -1.02 10.41 -3.09
N VAL A 82 -1.43 9.18 -3.43
CA VAL A 82 -0.71 8.39 -4.46
C VAL A 82 -0.86 9.09 -5.81
N THR A 83 0.27 9.60 -6.31
CA THR A 83 0.27 10.41 -7.53
C THR A 83 0.11 9.55 -8.79
N ASN A 84 -0.44 10.18 -9.83
CA ASN A 84 -0.50 9.56 -11.15
C ASN A 84 0.90 9.19 -11.67
N ASP A 85 1.93 9.98 -11.34
CA ASP A 85 3.31 9.68 -11.74
C ASP A 85 3.84 8.43 -11.05
N THR A 86 3.57 8.24 -9.75
CA THR A 86 3.91 7.00 -9.03
C THR A 86 3.29 5.80 -9.73
N ILE A 87 1.99 5.86 -10.04
CA ILE A 87 1.29 4.78 -10.76
C ILE A 87 1.96 4.54 -12.12
N ARG A 88 2.11 5.58 -12.96
CA ARG A 88 2.72 5.46 -14.29
C ARG A 88 4.14 4.89 -14.24
N ASN A 89 4.95 5.31 -13.27
CA ASN A 89 6.31 4.82 -13.09
C ASN A 89 6.34 3.34 -12.66
N CYS A 90 5.44 2.89 -11.79
CA CYS A 90 5.32 1.48 -11.41
C CYS A 90 4.91 0.61 -12.60
N TRP A 91 3.92 1.02 -13.39
CA TRP A 91 3.53 0.31 -14.63
C TRP A 91 4.64 0.26 -15.67
N ARG A 92 5.42 1.34 -15.78
CA ARG A 92 6.60 1.38 -16.66
C ARG A 92 7.69 0.43 -16.16
N HIS A 93 7.94 0.40 -14.85
CA HIS A 93 8.98 -0.42 -14.25
C HIS A 93 8.75 -1.91 -14.50
N THR A 94 7.49 -2.37 -14.44
CA THR A 94 7.15 -3.77 -14.66
C THR A 94 7.29 -4.22 -16.12
N ASN A 95 7.37 -3.27 -17.06
CA ASN A 95 7.49 -3.53 -18.50
C ASN A 95 6.41 -4.46 -19.09
N ILE A 96 5.25 -4.58 -18.42
CA ILE A 96 4.14 -5.43 -18.91
C ILE A 96 3.34 -4.77 -20.03
N LEU A 97 3.44 -3.45 -20.15
CA LEU A 97 2.76 -2.68 -21.19
C LEU A 97 3.57 -2.65 -22.50
N PRO A 98 2.92 -2.49 -23.66
CA PRO A 98 3.61 -2.36 -24.94
C PRO A 98 4.65 -1.23 -24.93
N LYS A 99 5.75 -1.40 -25.68
CA LYS A 99 6.85 -0.43 -25.73
C LYS A 99 6.42 0.97 -26.17
N SER A 100 5.45 1.07 -27.08
CA SER A 100 4.86 2.34 -27.52
C SER A 100 4.21 3.08 -26.34
N PHE A 101 3.36 2.38 -25.58
CA PHE A 101 2.70 2.92 -24.40
C PHE A 101 3.71 3.34 -23.32
N ASN A 102 4.75 2.54 -23.09
CA ASN A 102 5.81 2.90 -22.14
C ASN A 102 6.61 4.15 -22.57
N ALA A 103 6.76 4.41 -23.87
CA ALA A 103 7.38 5.64 -24.36
C ALA A 103 6.50 6.86 -24.07
N ASP A 104 5.19 6.73 -24.26
CA ASP A 104 4.22 7.79 -23.94
C ASP A 104 4.21 8.11 -22.43
N LEU A 105 4.25 7.08 -21.59
CA LEU A 105 4.35 7.25 -20.13
C LEU A 105 5.61 7.98 -19.68
N ARG A 106 6.74 7.84 -20.40
CA ARG A 106 7.99 8.56 -20.08
C ARG A 106 7.84 10.06 -20.33
N ASN A 107 7.15 10.44 -21.40
CA ASN A 107 6.97 11.84 -21.77
C ASN A 107 6.01 12.59 -20.81
N LEU A 108 5.20 11.85 -20.04
CA LEU A 108 4.23 12.39 -19.09
C LEU A 108 4.74 12.48 -17.64
N SER A 109 5.89 11.85 -17.32
CA SER A 109 6.43 11.82 -15.95
C SER A 109 7.37 13.00 -15.72
N GLU A 110 7.00 13.91 -14.83
CA GLU A 110 7.91 14.93 -14.27
C GLU A 110 8.66 14.36 -13.04
N ASN A 111 9.77 14.98 -12.63
CA ASN A 111 10.76 14.47 -11.66
C ASN A 111 10.17 14.12 -10.27
N VAL A 112 9.80 12.85 -10.04
CA VAL A 112 9.24 12.33 -8.76
C VAL A 112 10.30 12.09 -7.67
N ASN A 113 11.55 11.81 -8.05
CA ASN A 113 12.54 11.25 -7.12
C ASN A 113 12.92 12.17 -5.95
N GLN A 114 12.79 13.50 -6.09
CA GLN A 114 13.10 14.44 -5.00
C GLN A 114 12.04 14.45 -3.89
N ASN A 115 10.80 14.05 -4.17
CA ASN A 115 9.71 14.14 -3.20
C ASN A 115 9.70 12.96 -2.21
N VAL A 116 10.15 11.77 -2.62
CA VAL A 116 10.08 10.56 -1.78
C VAL A 116 11.07 10.59 -0.62
N GLU A 117 12.30 11.06 -0.86
CA GLU A 117 13.33 11.16 0.19
C GLU A 117 12.93 12.16 1.28
N SER A 118 12.33 13.30 0.87
CA SER A 118 11.75 14.27 1.81
C SER A 118 10.67 13.64 2.68
N GLU A 119 9.73 12.90 2.07
CA GLU A 119 8.63 12.25 2.82
C GLU A 119 9.13 11.19 3.81
N ILE A 120 10.23 10.49 3.51
CA ILE A 120 10.85 9.54 4.44
C ILE A 120 11.52 10.28 5.61
N ASN A 121 12.25 11.35 5.33
CA ASN A 121 12.87 12.16 6.38
C ASN A 121 11.83 12.77 7.32
N ASP A 122 10.70 13.24 6.78
CA ASP A 122 9.58 13.74 7.59
C ASP A 122 9.05 12.64 8.53
N LEU A 123 8.90 11.41 8.03
CA LEU A 123 8.48 10.27 8.84
C LEU A 123 9.48 9.94 9.95
N ILE A 124 10.78 9.98 9.68
CA ILE A 124 11.82 9.75 10.69
C ILE A 124 11.66 10.76 11.82
N THR A 125 11.60 12.05 11.49
CA THR A 125 11.40 13.13 12.47
C THR A 125 10.11 12.95 13.27
N MET A 126 9.02 12.53 12.61
CA MET A 126 7.74 12.28 13.29
C MET A 126 7.82 11.11 14.28
N ILE A 127 8.52 10.02 13.93
CA ILE A 127 8.74 8.87 14.83
C ILE A 127 9.59 9.29 16.04
N GLU A 128 10.67 10.04 15.81
CA GLU A 128 11.53 10.56 16.88
C GLU A 128 10.75 11.42 17.87
N ASN A 129 9.83 12.25 17.37
CA ASN A 129 8.98 13.12 18.19
C ASN A 129 7.95 12.37 19.05
N LEU A 130 7.66 11.10 18.78
CA LEU A 130 6.84 10.27 19.67
C LEU A 130 7.58 9.92 20.97
N ASN A 131 8.91 10.07 20.99
CA ASN A 131 9.77 9.90 22.16
C ASN A 131 9.62 8.53 22.85
N PHE A 132 9.49 7.46 22.06
CA PHE A 132 9.55 6.10 22.57
C PHE A 132 10.96 5.73 23.02
N SER A 133 11.08 4.93 24.09
CA SER A 133 12.38 4.47 24.60
C SER A 133 13.16 3.60 23.60
N ASP A 134 12.45 2.89 22.73
CA ASP A 134 13.01 2.03 21.68
C ASP A 134 12.16 2.21 20.41
N PRO A 135 12.40 3.27 19.62
CA PRO A 135 11.60 3.55 18.43
C PRO A 135 11.93 2.58 17.29
N MET A 136 10.90 2.10 16.61
CA MET A 136 11.04 1.28 15.40
C MET A 136 11.70 2.08 14.27
N GLN A 137 12.58 1.45 13.50
CA GLN A 137 13.19 2.07 12.31
C GLN A 137 12.11 2.36 11.26
N VAL A 138 12.26 3.45 10.50
CA VAL A 138 11.24 3.86 9.52
C VAL A 138 11.03 2.79 8.43
N GLU A 139 12.09 2.12 7.98
CA GLU A 139 12.01 1.03 7.01
C GLU A 139 11.19 -0.16 7.53
N GLU A 140 11.37 -0.51 8.80
CA GLU A 140 10.62 -1.57 9.46
C GLU A 140 9.16 -1.15 9.68
N PHE A 141 8.93 0.11 10.07
CA PHE A 141 7.59 0.66 10.25
C PHE A 141 6.79 0.70 8.96
N LEU A 142 7.44 1.00 7.83
CA LEU A 142 6.82 0.97 6.50
C LEU A 142 6.56 -0.46 5.99
N ASN A 143 7.32 -1.45 6.47
CA ASN A 143 7.30 -2.82 5.99
C ASN A 143 7.15 -3.83 7.13
N ILE A 144 6.15 -3.64 7.98
CA ILE A 144 5.89 -4.54 9.11
C ILE A 144 5.77 -5.98 8.59
N PRO A 145 6.60 -6.93 9.07
CA PRO A 145 6.62 -8.30 8.56
C PRO A 145 5.25 -8.99 8.61
N ASP A 146 4.48 -8.74 9.67
CA ASP A 146 3.16 -9.33 9.91
C ASP A 146 2.11 -8.94 8.87
N GLU A 147 2.28 -7.81 8.17
CA GLU A 147 1.37 -7.40 7.09
C GLU A 147 1.49 -8.28 5.84
N ASN A 148 2.57 -9.05 5.73
CA ASN A 148 2.82 -9.94 4.59
C ASN A 148 2.36 -11.38 4.86
N LEU A 149 1.75 -11.66 6.01
CA LEU A 149 1.20 -12.97 6.33
C LEU A 149 -0.09 -13.20 5.53
N ALA A 150 -0.08 -14.20 4.66
CA ALA A 150 -1.30 -14.73 4.07
C ALA A 150 -2.00 -15.58 5.13
N TYR A 151 -3.13 -15.10 5.65
CA TYR A 151 -4.01 -15.96 6.46
C TYR A 151 -4.56 -17.05 5.55
N GLU A 152 -4.24 -18.31 5.85
CA GLU A 152 -4.94 -19.44 5.27
C GLU A 152 -6.41 -19.33 5.71
N ILE A 153 -7.30 -19.03 4.76
CA ILE A 153 -8.74 -19.13 5.01
C ILE A 153 -9.00 -20.64 5.15
N PRO A 154 -9.42 -21.12 6.34
CA PRO A 154 -9.77 -22.53 6.49
C PRO A 154 -10.85 -22.90 5.48
N ASP A 155 -10.77 -24.08 4.90
CA ASP A 155 -11.66 -24.63 3.85
C ASP A 155 -13.13 -24.82 4.29
N ASP A 156 -13.58 -24.15 5.35
CA ASP A 156 -14.91 -24.26 5.93
C ASP A 156 -15.96 -23.42 5.15
N GLU A 157 -15.94 -23.52 3.82
CA GLU A 157 -17.11 -23.23 2.97
C GLU A 157 -18.00 -24.49 2.88
N LEU A 158 -18.63 -24.83 4.02
CA LEU A 158 -19.75 -25.79 4.05
C LEU A 158 -20.94 -25.29 4.90
N ALA A 159 -20.97 -24.00 5.24
CA ALA A 159 -22.03 -23.39 6.06
C ALA A 159 -23.01 -22.48 5.29
N ILE A 160 -22.99 -22.45 3.95
CA ILE A 160 -23.98 -21.73 3.12
C ILE A 160 -24.76 -22.72 2.25
N ALA A 161 -25.32 -23.75 2.88
CA ALA A 161 -26.31 -24.64 2.26
C ALA A 161 -27.63 -24.75 3.05
N GLU A 162 -27.85 -23.90 4.08
CA GLU A 162 -29.09 -23.87 4.87
C GLU A 162 -29.72 -22.47 5.01
N LEU A 163 -29.73 -21.69 3.94
CA LEU A 163 -30.68 -20.59 3.72
C LEU A 163 -31.23 -20.66 2.30
#